data_AF-A0A2V5NDI0-F1
#
_entry.id   AF-A0A2V5NDI0-F1
#
_cell.length_a   1.000
_cell.length_b   1.000
_cell.length_c   1.000
_cell.angle_alpha   90.00
_cell.angle_beta   90.00
_cell.angle_gamma   90.00
#
_symmetry.space_group_name_H-M   'P 1'
#
loop_
_entity.id
_entity.type
_entity.pdbx_description
1 polymer ?
#
loop_
_entity_poly.entity_id
_entity_poly.type
_entity_poly.pdbx_seq_one_letter_code
_entity_poly.pdbx_strand_id
1 'polypeptide(L)'
;MARFWLGRATAAAMAILAILPSAARASLDDAMAKFRSAVVREIAPGAKPATDNRGAQLAMLLARLQSDIDQRHWKDATAQLNYFGEQEKSPEMLQLMHELRLEILKQSEAIENALIAQIEATIKEAGQACSTAKHPSDVDEAFRRLSELRPPDTLQSERLQPAYRKLAGAVAFVARWQDFLMKQLAGKQKEAAEIIQALLNDNKLFPMVDRSQLLARLDSVKGSLPPEPAGEDRAATAVDLIRRTHSLDGLDELAKNLERFKSGDKKVEALFQRLEFLRQAYGEYRTGLYGNAFYHCVVAPHSAGQEQSELLPLEQQLLIKLLPRYLNVDSSRIELKAANAWDCLLAVVAQARKTQDWRLALHALETLQLIAFRDKAQPPWLSADIAGYTNLVAAMNAETGGFSDEAIANYEKALANTGENIPVEWISQRIKALRSSKTVREPGKRRTR
;
A
#
# COMPACT_ATOMS: atom_id res chain seq x y z
N MET A 1 -32.28 17.62 21.06
CA MET A 1 -31.08 17.85 20.22
C MET A 1 -30.49 16.57 19.59
N ALA A 2 -30.68 15.37 20.15
CA ALA A 2 -30.17 14.11 19.55
C ALA A 2 -30.89 13.65 18.25
N ARG A 3 -32.13 14.07 18.01
CA ARG A 3 -32.88 13.74 16.76
C ARG A 3 -32.44 14.54 15.52
N PHE A 4 -31.69 15.63 15.68
CA PHE A 4 -31.20 16.45 14.56
C PHE A 4 -29.90 15.92 13.95
N TRP A 5 -29.14 15.08 14.67
CA TRP A 5 -27.88 14.51 14.19
C TRP A 5 -28.05 13.20 13.41
N LEU A 6 -29.08 12.39 13.73
CA LEU A 6 -29.35 11.16 12.96
C LEU A 6 -29.92 11.43 11.56
N GLY A 7 -30.67 12.52 11.36
CA GLY A 7 -31.31 12.81 10.06
C GLY A 7 -30.38 13.36 8.98
N ARG A 8 -29.20 13.88 9.34
CA ARG A 8 -28.22 14.45 8.38
C ARG A 8 -27.16 13.45 7.92
N ALA A 9 -26.76 12.51 8.78
CA ALA A 9 -25.89 11.40 8.37
C ALA A 9 -26.56 10.49 7.32
N THR A 10 -27.88 10.31 7.42
CA THR A 10 -28.68 9.61 6.38
C THR A 10 -28.77 10.40 5.07
N ALA A 11 -28.74 11.74 5.11
CA ALA A 11 -28.81 12.56 3.90
C ALA A 11 -27.50 12.57 3.10
N ALA A 12 -26.34 12.54 3.77
CA ALA A 12 -25.03 12.47 3.10
C ALA A 12 -24.78 11.09 2.48
N ALA A 13 -25.16 10.01 3.18
CA ALA A 13 -25.16 8.66 2.60
C ALA A 13 -26.13 8.56 1.40
N MET A 14 -27.29 9.25 1.45
CA MET A 14 -28.22 9.34 0.32
C MET A 14 -27.75 10.25 -0.82
N ALA A 15 -26.83 11.20 -0.59
CA ALA A 15 -26.24 12.00 -1.66
C ALA A 15 -25.23 11.19 -2.50
N ILE A 16 -24.49 10.27 -1.88
CA ILE A 16 -23.64 9.29 -2.58
C ILE A 16 -24.49 8.28 -3.39
N LEU A 17 -25.78 8.12 -3.05
CA LEU A 17 -26.73 7.24 -3.74
C LEU A 17 -27.25 7.83 -5.07
N ALA A 18 -27.11 9.13 -5.34
CA ALA A 18 -27.68 9.81 -6.51
C ALA A 18 -26.71 10.00 -7.71
N ILE A 19 -25.45 9.57 -7.60
CA ILE A 19 -24.39 9.94 -8.54
C ILE A 19 -24.25 8.96 -9.72
N LEU A 20 -25.38 8.51 -10.29
CA LEU A 20 -25.37 7.67 -11.49
C LEU A 20 -25.90 8.44 -12.70
N PRO A 21 -25.21 8.37 -13.85
CA PRO A 21 -25.85 8.63 -15.14
C PRO A 21 -27.01 7.64 -15.31
N SER A 22 -28.23 8.13 -15.53
CA SER A 22 -29.45 7.31 -15.69
C SER A 22 -29.30 6.19 -16.73
N ALA A 23 -28.47 6.41 -17.75
CA ALA A 23 -28.21 5.46 -18.82
C ALA A 23 -27.41 4.21 -18.39
N ALA A 24 -26.44 4.34 -17.48
CA ALA A 24 -25.63 3.20 -17.02
C ALA A 24 -26.48 2.23 -16.18
N ARG A 25 -27.34 2.79 -15.32
CA ARG A 25 -28.28 2.03 -14.49
C ARG A 25 -29.33 1.30 -15.34
N ALA A 26 -29.87 1.96 -16.36
CA ALA A 26 -30.83 1.35 -17.27
C ALA A 26 -30.26 0.13 -18.04
N SER A 27 -28.97 0.19 -18.39
CA SER A 27 -28.26 -0.89 -19.09
C SER A 27 -28.05 -2.13 -18.19
N LEU A 28 -27.68 -1.92 -16.92
CA LEU A 28 -27.58 -3.01 -15.94
C LEU A 28 -28.95 -3.64 -15.63
N ASP A 29 -29.99 -2.81 -15.48
CA ASP A 29 -31.36 -3.28 -15.23
C ASP A 29 -31.88 -4.14 -16.40
N ASP A 30 -31.57 -3.76 -17.64
CA ASP A 30 -31.89 -4.55 -18.85
C ASP A 30 -31.13 -5.90 -18.88
N ALA A 31 -29.83 -5.88 -18.58
CA ALA A 31 -29.02 -7.10 -18.50
C ALA A 31 -29.53 -8.06 -17.41
N MET A 32 -29.89 -7.53 -16.24
CA MET A 32 -30.50 -8.31 -15.15
C MET A 32 -31.88 -8.86 -15.55
N ALA A 33 -32.70 -8.10 -16.26
CA ALA A 33 -34.00 -8.54 -16.74
C ALA A 33 -33.89 -9.69 -17.76
N LYS A 34 -32.93 -9.61 -18.69
CA LYS A 34 -32.64 -10.68 -19.66
C LYS A 34 -32.15 -11.95 -18.97
N PHE A 35 -31.21 -11.82 -18.04
CA PHE A 35 -30.70 -12.95 -17.26
C PHE A 35 -31.80 -13.62 -16.42
N ARG A 36 -32.62 -12.83 -15.70
CA ARG A 36 -33.79 -13.33 -14.96
C ARG A 36 -34.76 -14.07 -15.86
N SER A 37 -35.07 -13.53 -17.04
CA SER A 37 -36.00 -14.15 -17.99
C SER A 37 -35.49 -15.50 -18.48
N ALA A 38 -34.18 -15.63 -18.72
CA ALA A 38 -33.56 -16.91 -19.08
C ALA A 38 -33.61 -17.93 -17.93
N VAL A 39 -33.30 -17.51 -16.70
CA VAL A 39 -33.40 -18.36 -15.50
C VAL A 39 -34.83 -18.86 -15.29
N VAL A 40 -35.85 -18.01 -15.46
CA VAL A 40 -37.26 -18.40 -15.32
C VAL A 40 -37.69 -19.42 -16.39
N ARG A 41 -37.20 -19.28 -17.63
CA ARG A 41 -37.48 -20.26 -18.71
C ARG A 41 -36.89 -21.64 -18.41
N GLU A 42 -35.69 -21.70 -17.83
CA GLU A 42 -35.03 -22.95 -17.42
C GLU A 42 -35.72 -23.62 -16.22
N ILE A 43 -36.46 -22.86 -15.40
CA ILE A 43 -37.17 -23.37 -14.21
C ILE A 43 -38.63 -23.78 -14.50
N ALA A 44 -39.19 -23.42 -15.66
CA ALA A 44 -40.61 -23.60 -15.96
C ALA A 44 -41.06 -25.09 -16.08
N PRO A 45 -42.32 -25.45 -15.74
CA PRO A 45 -42.80 -26.84 -15.57
C PRO A 45 -42.94 -27.71 -16.84
N GLY A 46 -42.18 -27.44 -17.89
CA GLY A 46 -42.14 -28.21 -19.15
C GLY A 46 -40.74 -28.45 -19.69
N ALA A 47 -39.70 -27.91 -19.04
CA ALA A 47 -38.33 -28.33 -19.28
C ALA A 47 -38.19 -29.77 -18.79
N LYS A 48 -37.55 -30.65 -19.58
CA LYS A 48 -37.30 -32.06 -19.20
C LYS A 48 -36.82 -32.11 -17.75
N PRO A 49 -37.30 -33.04 -16.90
CA PRO A 49 -36.88 -33.11 -15.52
C PRO A 49 -35.36 -33.27 -15.51
N ALA A 50 -34.65 -32.18 -15.22
CA ALA A 50 -33.24 -32.23 -14.98
C ALA A 50 -33.12 -33.05 -13.70
N THR A 51 -32.47 -34.21 -13.78
CA THR A 51 -32.13 -35.05 -12.64
C THR A 51 -31.16 -34.39 -11.65
N ASP A 52 -30.90 -33.08 -11.78
CA ASP A 52 -29.88 -32.33 -11.06
C ASP A 52 -30.42 -31.00 -10.52
N ASN A 53 -29.94 -30.59 -9.35
CA ASN A 53 -30.23 -29.36 -8.59
C ASN A 53 -30.00 -28.02 -9.34
N ARG A 54 -29.85 -28.02 -10.66
CA ARG A 54 -29.44 -26.88 -11.50
C ARG A 54 -30.42 -25.70 -11.48
N GLY A 55 -31.72 -25.96 -11.59
CA GLY A 55 -32.74 -24.89 -11.55
C GLY A 55 -32.77 -24.16 -10.20
N ALA A 56 -32.61 -24.91 -9.10
CA ALA A 56 -32.49 -24.34 -7.76
C ALA A 56 -31.21 -23.53 -7.57
N GLN A 57 -30.09 -24.00 -8.12
CA GLN A 57 -28.81 -23.30 -8.12
C GLN A 57 -28.88 -21.96 -8.89
N LEU A 58 -29.52 -21.93 -10.06
CA LEU A 58 -29.72 -20.71 -10.84
C LEU A 58 -30.68 -19.71 -10.16
N ALA A 59 -31.73 -20.20 -9.50
CA ALA A 59 -32.63 -19.36 -8.70
C ALA A 59 -31.92 -18.72 -7.50
N MET A 60 -31.08 -19.49 -6.79
CA MET A 60 -30.25 -18.99 -5.70
C MET A 60 -29.22 -17.97 -6.18
N LEU A 61 -28.56 -18.23 -7.30
CA LEU A 61 -27.63 -17.29 -7.94
C LEU A 61 -28.34 -15.98 -8.25
N LEU A 62 -29.51 -16.02 -8.89
CA LEU A 62 -30.27 -14.82 -9.24
C LEU A 62 -30.64 -13.99 -8.00
N ALA A 63 -31.11 -14.63 -6.93
CA ALA A 63 -31.46 -13.93 -5.69
C ALA A 63 -30.23 -13.27 -5.03
N ARG A 64 -29.09 -13.96 -5.06
CA ARG A 64 -27.83 -13.46 -4.49
C ARG A 64 -27.24 -12.32 -5.32
N LEU A 65 -27.23 -12.43 -6.65
CA LEU A 65 -26.82 -11.36 -7.55
C LEU A 65 -27.68 -10.10 -7.37
N GLN A 66 -29.00 -10.25 -7.24
CA GLN A 66 -29.88 -9.11 -6.99
C GLN A 66 -29.51 -8.41 -5.68
N SER A 67 -29.34 -9.19 -4.60
CA SER A 67 -28.92 -8.65 -3.30
C SER A 67 -27.57 -7.95 -3.36
N ASP A 68 -26.58 -8.55 -4.03
CA ASP A 68 -25.23 -7.99 -4.13
C ASP A 68 -25.20 -6.73 -5.00
N ILE A 69 -25.98 -6.67 -6.09
CA ILE A 69 -26.12 -5.47 -6.91
C ILE A 69 -26.82 -4.35 -6.12
N ASP A 70 -27.90 -4.66 -5.40
CA ASP A 70 -28.64 -3.69 -4.59
C ASP A 70 -27.78 -3.13 -3.45
N GLN A 71 -26.95 -3.98 -2.84
CA GLN A 71 -26.00 -3.61 -1.77
C GLN A 71 -24.66 -3.08 -2.30
N ARG A 72 -24.46 -3.05 -3.62
CA ARG A 72 -23.22 -2.62 -4.30
C ARG A 72 -22.00 -3.48 -3.98
N HIS A 73 -22.18 -4.76 -3.66
CA HIS A 73 -21.13 -5.76 -3.53
C HIS A 73 -20.68 -6.25 -4.91
N TRP A 74 -20.11 -5.35 -5.72
CA TRP A 74 -19.75 -5.61 -7.12
C TRP A 74 -18.75 -6.77 -7.28
N LYS A 75 -17.80 -6.88 -6.35
CA LYS A 75 -16.80 -7.97 -6.33
C LYS A 75 -17.46 -9.33 -6.09
N ASP A 76 -18.41 -9.40 -5.17
CA ASP A 76 -19.11 -10.66 -4.86
C ASP A 76 -20.05 -11.06 -5.99
N ALA A 77 -20.74 -10.09 -6.60
CA ALA A 77 -21.59 -10.33 -7.77
C ALA A 77 -20.79 -10.85 -8.97
N THR A 78 -19.64 -10.24 -9.28
CA THR A 78 -18.76 -10.68 -10.38
C THR A 78 -18.07 -12.02 -10.09
N ALA A 79 -17.67 -12.27 -8.84
CA ALA A 79 -17.09 -13.56 -8.43
C ALA A 79 -18.10 -14.71 -8.57
N GLN A 80 -19.37 -14.48 -8.22
CA GLN A 80 -20.44 -15.47 -8.39
C GLN A 80 -20.69 -15.79 -9.86
N LEU A 81 -20.76 -14.78 -10.73
CA LEU A 81 -20.91 -15.00 -12.17
C LEU A 81 -19.75 -15.80 -12.76
N ASN A 82 -18.51 -15.57 -12.31
CA ASN A 82 -17.36 -16.35 -12.75
C ASN A 82 -17.44 -17.81 -12.26
N TYR A 83 -17.72 -18.02 -10.97
CA TYR A 83 -17.81 -19.36 -10.38
C TYR A 83 -18.90 -20.22 -11.04
N PHE A 84 -20.08 -19.66 -11.29
CA PHE A 84 -21.15 -20.37 -11.98
C PHE A 84 -20.88 -20.53 -13.48
N GLY A 85 -20.21 -19.57 -14.11
CA GLY A 85 -19.82 -19.65 -15.52
C GLY A 85 -18.86 -20.80 -15.82
N GLU A 86 -17.99 -21.16 -14.88
CA GLU A 86 -17.08 -22.32 -15.02
C GLU A 86 -17.82 -23.67 -15.07
N GLN A 87 -19.03 -23.74 -14.52
CA GLN A 87 -19.84 -24.97 -14.44
C GLN A 87 -21.00 -24.98 -15.45
N GLU A 88 -21.28 -23.86 -16.11
CA GLU A 88 -22.41 -23.69 -17.02
C GLU A 88 -22.10 -24.27 -18.41
N LYS A 89 -23.06 -25.00 -18.98
CA LYS A 89 -22.94 -25.72 -20.26
C LYS A 89 -23.82 -25.14 -21.36
N SER A 90 -24.77 -24.28 -21.01
CA SER A 90 -25.64 -23.59 -21.97
C SER A 90 -24.93 -22.37 -22.57
N PRO A 91 -24.71 -22.32 -23.90
CA PRO A 91 -24.10 -21.17 -24.56
C PRO A 91 -24.88 -19.87 -24.36
N GLU A 92 -26.22 -19.93 -24.33
CA GLU A 92 -27.08 -18.76 -24.09
C GLU A 92 -26.89 -18.22 -22.67
N MET A 93 -26.81 -19.10 -21.66
CA MET A 93 -26.57 -18.68 -20.27
C MET A 93 -25.16 -18.12 -20.07
N LEU A 94 -24.14 -18.74 -20.68
CA LEU A 94 -22.77 -18.22 -20.66
C LEU A 94 -22.69 -16.80 -21.25
N GLN A 95 -23.40 -16.56 -22.36
CA GLN A 95 -23.45 -15.24 -22.98
C GLN A 95 -24.16 -14.22 -22.07
N LEU A 96 -25.33 -14.55 -21.53
CA LEU A 96 -26.07 -13.64 -20.63
C LEU A 96 -25.31 -13.35 -19.33
N MET A 97 -24.62 -14.34 -18.75
CA MET A 97 -23.77 -14.15 -17.57
C MET A 97 -22.56 -13.25 -17.89
N HIS A 98 -21.98 -13.39 -19.08
CA HIS A 98 -20.90 -12.52 -19.54
C HIS A 98 -21.36 -11.07 -19.74
N GLU A 99 -22.48 -10.87 -20.43
CA GLU A 99 -23.09 -9.55 -20.65
C GLU A 99 -23.42 -8.87 -19.32
N LEU A 100 -24.07 -9.59 -18.40
CA LEU A 100 -24.39 -9.07 -17.07
C LEU A 100 -23.13 -8.69 -16.28
N ARG A 101 -22.08 -9.52 -16.34
CA ARG A 101 -20.80 -9.23 -15.67
C ARG A 101 -20.17 -7.94 -16.20
N LEU A 102 -20.20 -7.72 -17.52
CA LEU A 102 -19.65 -6.51 -18.13
C LEU A 102 -20.41 -5.26 -17.69
N GLU A 103 -21.74 -5.33 -17.62
CA GLU A 103 -22.56 -4.20 -17.14
C GLU A 103 -22.35 -3.93 -15.64
N ILE A 104 -22.16 -4.96 -14.82
CA ILE A 104 -21.79 -4.80 -13.40
C ILE A 104 -20.45 -4.07 -13.28
N LEU A 105 -19.43 -4.48 -14.04
CA LEU A 105 -18.10 -3.86 -14.01
C LEU A 105 -18.16 -2.39 -14.46
N LYS A 106 -18.89 -2.11 -15.54
CA LYS A 106 -19.10 -0.75 -16.07
C LYS A 106 -19.81 0.13 -15.05
N GLN A 107 -20.82 -0.39 -14.35
CA GLN A 107 -21.52 0.34 -13.31
C GLN A 107 -20.64 0.58 -12.08
N SER A 108 -19.87 -0.43 -11.67
CA SER A 108 -18.87 -0.28 -10.60
C SER A 108 -17.88 0.84 -10.94
N GLU A 109 -17.30 0.82 -12.13
CA GLU A 109 -16.33 1.84 -12.56
C GLU A 109 -16.97 3.25 -12.64
N ALA A 110 -18.20 3.37 -13.14
CA ALA A 110 -18.89 4.65 -13.19
C ALA A 110 -19.10 5.25 -11.78
N ILE A 111 -19.51 4.42 -10.81
CA ILE A 111 -19.69 4.84 -9.40
C ILE A 111 -18.35 5.22 -8.78
N GLU A 112 -17.32 4.40 -8.98
CA GLU A 112 -15.97 4.69 -8.48
C GLU A 112 -15.44 6.01 -9.03
N ASN A 113 -15.53 6.24 -10.35
CA ASN A 113 -15.07 7.47 -10.98
C ASN A 113 -15.84 8.69 -10.46
N ALA A 114 -17.15 8.57 -10.26
CA ALA A 114 -17.97 9.64 -9.72
C ALA A 114 -17.61 9.98 -8.27
N LEU A 115 -17.32 8.96 -7.45
CA LEU A 115 -16.86 9.14 -6.07
C LEU A 115 -15.46 9.77 -6.01
N ILE A 116 -14.54 9.36 -6.88
CA ILE A 116 -13.23 9.98 -7.03
C ILE A 116 -13.40 11.46 -7.36
N ALA A 117 -14.21 11.79 -8.37
CA ALA A 117 -14.46 13.18 -8.76
C ALA A 117 -15.06 14.01 -7.61
N GLN A 118 -15.99 13.44 -6.83
CA GLN A 118 -16.56 14.10 -5.66
C GLN A 118 -15.52 14.36 -4.57
N ILE A 119 -14.66 13.37 -4.27
CA ILE A 119 -13.56 13.51 -3.31
C ILE A 119 -12.63 14.64 -3.77
N GLU A 120 -12.21 14.63 -5.04
CA GLU A 120 -11.30 15.64 -5.58
C GLU A 120 -11.90 17.05 -5.58
N ALA A 121 -13.18 17.18 -5.94
CA ALA A 121 -13.89 18.45 -5.87
C ALA A 121 -13.95 18.96 -4.42
N THR A 122 -14.29 18.10 -3.46
CA THR A 122 -14.39 18.48 -2.04
C THR A 122 -13.03 18.88 -1.46
N ILE A 123 -11.96 18.18 -1.83
CA ILE A 123 -10.59 18.55 -1.43
C ILE A 123 -10.20 19.92 -2.00
N LYS A 124 -10.57 20.19 -3.27
CA LYS A 124 -10.31 21.48 -3.91
C LYS A 124 -11.07 22.62 -3.23
N GLU A 125 -12.35 22.43 -2.93
CA GLU A 125 -13.17 23.40 -2.18
C GLU A 125 -12.56 23.68 -0.80
N ALA A 126 -12.14 22.64 -0.08
CA ALA A 126 -11.52 22.79 1.22
C ALA A 126 -10.16 23.51 1.14
N GLY A 127 -9.37 23.31 0.08
CA GLY A 127 -8.14 24.05 -0.16
C GLY A 127 -8.37 25.55 -0.36
N GLN A 128 -9.44 25.92 -1.08
CA GLN A 128 -9.87 27.31 -1.26
C GLN A 128 -10.39 27.93 0.04
N ALA A 129 -11.11 27.16 0.87
CA ALA A 129 -11.54 27.61 2.19
C ALA A 129 -10.31 27.90 3.06
N CYS A 130 -9.31 27.01 3.10
CA CYS A 130 -8.07 27.23 3.83
C CYS A 130 -7.31 28.48 3.37
N SER A 131 -7.16 28.71 2.07
CA SER A 131 -6.38 29.85 1.55
C SER A 131 -6.98 31.21 1.92
N THR A 132 -8.31 31.28 2.02
CA THR A 132 -9.07 32.51 2.30
C THR A 132 -9.42 32.70 3.79
N ALA A 133 -9.34 31.64 4.59
CA ALA A 133 -9.69 31.66 6.01
C ALA A 133 -8.83 32.62 6.83
N LYS A 134 -9.48 33.28 7.79
CA LYS A 134 -8.86 34.17 8.80
C LYS A 134 -9.10 33.69 10.22
N HIS A 135 -10.19 32.94 10.43
CA HIS A 135 -10.57 32.33 11.69
C HIS A 135 -10.66 30.80 11.55
N PRO A 136 -10.39 30.03 12.62
CA PRO A 136 -10.52 28.57 12.61
C PRO A 136 -11.92 28.08 12.19
N SER A 137 -12.96 28.83 12.55
CA SER A 137 -14.35 28.53 12.20
C SER A 137 -14.64 28.64 10.71
N ASP A 138 -13.83 29.38 9.95
CA ASP A 138 -14.06 29.59 8.51
C ASP A 138 -13.89 28.29 7.70
N VAL A 139 -13.22 27.28 8.26
CA VAL A 139 -12.98 25.99 7.61
C VAL A 139 -13.74 24.81 8.25
N ASP A 140 -14.59 25.06 9.26
CA ASP A 140 -15.37 24.01 9.95
C ASP A 140 -16.26 23.22 8.98
N GLU A 141 -16.94 23.92 8.07
CA GLU A 141 -17.81 23.30 7.08
C GLU A 141 -17.01 22.45 6.07
N ALA A 142 -15.82 22.90 5.68
CA ALA A 142 -14.92 22.14 4.82
C ALA A 142 -14.41 20.87 5.52
N PHE A 143 -14.02 20.98 6.80
CA PHE A 143 -13.63 19.84 7.63
C PHE A 143 -14.75 18.81 7.77
N ARG A 144 -15.98 19.27 8.02
CA ARG A 144 -17.18 18.43 8.14
C ARG A 144 -17.44 17.65 6.85
N ARG A 145 -17.46 18.33 5.70
CA ARG A 145 -17.71 17.70 4.38
C ARG A 145 -16.67 16.63 4.04
N LEU A 146 -15.39 16.90 4.26
CA LEU A 146 -14.33 15.92 4.06
C LEU A 146 -14.50 14.70 4.97
N SER A 147 -14.89 14.92 6.23
CA SER A 147 -15.08 13.85 7.21
C SER A 147 -16.29 12.96 6.90
N GLU A 148 -17.30 13.48 6.21
CA GLU A 148 -18.50 12.74 5.81
C GLU A 148 -18.27 11.81 4.61
N LEU A 149 -17.23 12.04 3.80
CA LEU A 149 -16.92 11.24 2.60
C LEU A 149 -16.15 9.93 2.89
N ARG A 150 -16.26 9.38 4.10
CA ARG A 150 -15.57 8.13 4.44
C ARG A 150 -16.04 6.96 3.56
N PRO A 151 -15.14 6.05 3.16
CA PRO A 151 -15.53 4.83 2.47
C PRO A 151 -16.55 4.04 3.28
N PRO A 152 -17.66 3.58 2.67
CA PRO A 152 -18.36 2.42 3.18
C PRO A 152 -17.49 1.17 2.99
N ASP A 153 -17.53 0.25 3.95
CA ASP A 153 -16.76 -1.01 3.89
C ASP A 153 -17.09 -1.85 2.65
N THR A 154 -18.26 -1.65 2.07
CA THR A 154 -18.76 -2.36 0.88
C THR A 154 -18.16 -1.87 -0.45
N LEU A 155 -17.48 -0.72 -0.47
CA LEU A 155 -16.87 -0.12 -1.66
C LEU A 155 -15.35 -0.06 -1.59
N GLN A 156 -14.71 -1.02 -0.92
CA GLN A 156 -13.26 -1.11 -0.88
C GLN A 156 -12.72 -1.73 -2.19
N SER A 157 -12.22 -0.88 -3.09
CA SER A 157 -11.49 -1.30 -4.29
C SER A 157 -10.10 -0.68 -4.34
N GLU A 158 -9.16 -1.37 -4.99
CA GLU A 158 -7.79 -0.86 -5.18
C GLU A 158 -7.77 0.49 -5.93
N ARG A 159 -8.74 0.72 -6.82
CA ARG A 159 -8.89 1.97 -7.57
C ARG A 159 -9.25 3.17 -6.69
N LEU A 160 -10.01 2.94 -5.62
CA LEU A 160 -10.42 4.00 -4.69
C LEU A 160 -9.37 4.30 -3.60
N GLN A 161 -8.43 3.39 -3.35
CA GLN A 161 -7.39 3.54 -2.33
C GLN A 161 -6.60 4.86 -2.44
N PRO A 162 -6.12 5.29 -3.63
CA PRO A 162 -5.42 6.57 -3.75
C PRO A 162 -6.29 7.78 -3.38
N ALA A 163 -7.56 7.79 -3.80
CA ALA A 163 -8.50 8.86 -3.49
C ALA A 163 -8.80 8.93 -1.99
N TYR A 164 -8.95 7.79 -1.31
CA TYR A 164 -9.15 7.77 0.14
C TYR A 164 -7.90 8.18 0.94
N ARG A 165 -6.69 7.82 0.48
CA ARG A 165 -5.44 8.34 1.08
C ARG A 165 -5.37 9.86 0.95
N LYS A 166 -5.71 10.39 -0.23
CA LYS A 166 -5.79 11.83 -0.50
C LYS A 166 -6.82 12.51 0.42
N LEU A 167 -8.00 11.91 0.61
CA LEU A 167 -9.04 12.39 1.51
C LEU A 167 -8.58 12.43 2.97
N ALA A 168 -7.95 11.36 3.46
CA ALA A 168 -7.42 11.29 4.82
C ALA A 168 -6.34 12.37 5.06
N GLY A 169 -5.46 12.59 4.07
CA GLY A 169 -4.48 13.67 4.08
C GLY A 169 -5.14 15.05 4.13
N ALA A 170 -6.20 15.28 3.35
CA ALA A 170 -6.94 16.54 3.35
C ALA A 170 -7.64 16.84 4.69
N VAL A 171 -8.25 15.83 5.33
CA VAL A 171 -8.84 15.98 6.68
C VAL A 171 -7.77 16.41 7.69
N ALA A 172 -6.61 15.74 7.68
CA ALA A 172 -5.50 16.08 8.57
C ALA A 172 -4.93 17.48 8.28
N PHE A 173 -4.86 17.86 7.00
CA PHE A 173 -4.41 19.20 6.58
C PHE A 173 -5.32 20.29 7.13
N VAL A 174 -6.65 20.16 6.95
CA VAL A 174 -7.61 21.17 7.44
C VAL A 174 -7.57 21.30 8.96
N ALA A 175 -7.47 20.19 9.70
CA ALA A 175 -7.33 20.25 11.16
C ALA A 175 -6.07 21.03 11.59
N ARG A 176 -4.92 20.73 10.98
CA ARG A 176 -3.67 21.47 11.24
C ARG A 176 -3.77 22.93 10.81
N TRP A 177 -4.53 23.23 9.76
CA TRP A 177 -4.80 24.61 9.34
C TRP A 177 -5.60 25.39 10.40
N GLN A 178 -6.59 24.74 11.03
CA GLN A 178 -7.34 25.33 12.15
C GLN A 178 -6.43 25.60 13.35
N ASP A 179 -5.55 24.67 13.68
CA ASP A 179 -4.55 24.86 14.73
C ASP A 179 -3.63 26.05 14.43
N PHE A 180 -3.15 26.17 13.19
CA PHE A 180 -2.36 27.31 12.75
C PHE A 180 -3.11 28.64 12.98
N LEU A 181 -4.35 28.75 12.50
CA LEU A 181 -5.16 29.95 12.66
C LEU A 181 -5.39 30.28 14.14
N MET A 182 -5.63 29.26 14.99
CA MET A 182 -5.75 29.45 16.44
C MET A 182 -4.46 30.01 17.06
N LYS A 183 -3.30 29.45 16.73
CA LYS A 183 -2.01 29.92 17.26
C LYS A 183 -1.66 31.32 16.77
N GLN A 184 -1.96 31.62 15.51
CA GLN A 184 -1.76 32.94 14.93
C GLN A 184 -2.60 34.00 15.65
N LEU A 185 -3.90 33.74 15.87
CA LEU A 185 -4.79 34.64 16.60
C LEU A 185 -4.40 34.80 18.08
N ALA A 186 -3.86 33.74 18.70
CA ALA A 186 -3.35 33.77 20.06
C ALA A 186 -1.98 34.45 20.22
N GLY A 187 -1.39 34.99 19.14
CA GLY A 187 -0.08 35.64 19.14
C GLY A 187 1.11 34.68 19.30
N LYS A 188 0.88 33.37 19.19
CA LYS A 188 1.91 32.32 19.36
C LYS A 188 2.67 32.07 18.06
N GLN A 189 3.39 33.09 17.58
CA GLN A 189 3.99 33.10 16.24
C GLN A 189 5.00 31.94 16.01
N LYS A 190 5.78 31.55 17.03
CA LYS A 190 6.69 30.39 16.90
C LYS A 190 5.90 29.09 16.64
N GLU A 191 4.88 28.80 17.45
CA GLU A 191 4.01 27.63 17.28
C GLU A 191 3.29 27.66 15.92
N ALA A 192 2.82 28.83 15.47
CA ALA A 192 2.18 29.00 14.17
C ALA A 192 3.13 28.72 13.00
N ALA A 193 4.38 29.22 13.07
CA ALA A 193 5.41 28.98 12.05
C ALA A 193 5.77 27.49 11.96
N GLU A 194 5.85 26.82 13.10
CA GLU A 194 6.11 25.39 13.18
C GLU A 194 5.01 24.55 12.51
N ILE A 195 3.74 24.92 12.69
CA ILE A 195 2.61 24.23 12.05
C ILE A 195 2.65 24.43 10.53
N ILE A 196 2.90 25.65 10.04
CA ILE A 196 3.03 25.93 8.59
C ILE A 196 4.23 25.19 7.99
N GLN A 197 5.35 25.09 8.72
CA GLN A 197 6.51 24.32 8.28
C GLN A 197 6.21 22.82 8.17
N ALA A 198 5.45 22.26 9.11
CA ALA A 198 4.98 20.88 9.04
C ALA A 198 4.04 20.69 7.83
N LEU A 199 3.08 21.61 7.62
CA LEU A 199 2.18 21.59 6.48
C LEU A 199 2.95 21.64 5.14
N LEU A 200 4.01 22.45 5.02
CA LEU A 200 4.87 22.48 3.84
C LEU A 200 5.53 21.13 3.53
N ASN A 201 5.84 20.34 4.57
CA ASN A 201 6.44 19.01 4.40
C ASN A 201 5.39 17.95 4.02
N ASP A 202 4.21 18.02 4.62
CA ASP A 202 3.12 17.05 4.41
C ASP A 202 2.38 17.29 3.07
N ASN A 203 2.35 18.53 2.58
CA ASN A 203 1.67 18.95 1.34
C ASN A 203 2.42 18.52 0.04
N LYS A 204 3.44 17.65 0.14
CA LYS A 204 4.27 17.22 -1.01
C LYS A 204 3.57 16.21 -1.91
N LEU A 205 2.89 15.21 -1.31
CA LEU A 205 2.30 14.10 -2.07
C LEU A 205 0.94 14.48 -2.69
N PHE A 206 0.15 15.28 -1.98
CA PHE A 206 -1.17 15.72 -2.41
C PHE A 206 -1.37 17.20 -2.04
N PRO A 207 -0.96 18.14 -2.91
CA PRO A 207 -1.02 19.56 -2.58
C PRO A 207 -2.48 20.03 -2.50
N MET A 208 -2.88 20.53 -1.33
CA MET A 208 -4.20 21.08 -1.07
C MET A 208 -4.22 22.61 -1.17
N VAL A 209 -3.11 23.25 -0.79
CA VAL A 209 -2.86 24.69 -0.94
C VAL A 209 -1.53 24.86 -1.67
N ASP A 210 -1.41 25.90 -2.51
CA ASP A 210 -0.18 26.17 -3.23
C ASP A 210 0.99 26.43 -2.28
N ARG A 211 2.15 25.84 -2.60
CA ARG A 211 3.38 26.00 -1.82
C ARG A 211 3.77 27.47 -1.64
N SER A 212 3.59 28.31 -2.66
CA SER A 212 3.87 29.75 -2.60
C SER A 212 3.01 30.47 -1.55
N GLN A 213 1.75 30.09 -1.41
CA GLN A 213 0.84 30.65 -0.40
C GLN A 213 1.25 30.22 1.01
N LEU A 214 1.65 28.95 1.18
CA LEU A 214 2.18 28.45 2.46
C LEU A 214 3.47 29.17 2.87
N LEU A 215 4.38 29.42 1.92
CA LEU A 215 5.60 30.20 2.16
C LEU A 215 5.28 31.64 2.53
N ALA A 216 4.36 32.30 1.82
CA ALA A 216 3.94 33.66 2.15
C ALA A 216 3.35 33.76 3.57
N ARG A 217 2.58 32.75 4.01
CA ARG A 217 2.07 32.67 5.39
C ARG A 217 3.20 32.45 6.40
N LEU A 218 4.18 31.61 6.08
CA LEU A 218 5.36 31.39 6.92
C LEU A 218 6.16 32.67 7.11
N ASP A 219 6.39 33.41 6.02
CA ASP A 219 7.14 34.68 6.04
C ASP A 219 6.39 35.76 6.83
N SER A 220 5.06 35.83 6.69
CA SER A 220 4.21 36.74 7.48
C SER A 220 4.30 36.48 8.99
N VAL A 221 4.43 35.22 9.41
CA VAL A 221 4.54 34.83 10.82
C VAL A 221 5.96 35.09 11.32
N LYS A 222 6.98 34.75 10.51
CA LYS A 222 8.40 34.94 10.85
C LYS A 222 8.83 36.40 10.89
N GLY A 223 8.27 37.27 10.05
CA GLY A 223 8.54 38.71 10.06
C GLY A 223 8.14 39.43 11.36
N SER A 224 7.39 38.75 12.24
CA SER A 224 6.99 39.25 13.57
C SER A 224 7.84 38.69 14.71
N LEU A 225 8.81 37.82 14.43
CA LEU A 225 9.74 37.27 15.41
C LEU A 225 10.98 38.20 15.50
N PRO A 226 11.52 38.46 16.69
CA PRO A 226 12.86 39.02 16.82
C PRO A 226 13.84 38.12 16.03
N PRO A 227 14.90 38.69 15.43
CA PRO A 227 15.95 37.87 14.86
C PRO A 227 16.42 36.88 15.93
N GLU A 228 16.40 35.58 15.62
CA GLU A 228 16.97 34.59 16.51
C GLU A 228 18.41 35.05 16.82
N PRO A 229 18.80 35.13 18.10
CA PRO A 229 20.19 35.40 18.41
C PRO A 229 21.02 34.32 17.71
N ALA A 230 22.07 34.74 17.01
CA ALA A 230 23.08 33.86 16.47
C ALA A 230 23.83 33.21 17.65
N GLY A 231 23.20 32.22 18.27
CA GLY A 231 23.90 31.22 19.05
C GLY A 231 24.71 30.36 18.08
N GLU A 232 25.83 29.80 18.57
CA GLU A 232 26.57 28.76 17.85
C GLU A 232 25.61 27.82 17.13
N ASP A 233 25.86 27.54 15.85
CA ASP A 233 25.05 26.64 15.04
C ASP A 233 25.08 25.24 15.68
N ARG A 234 24.11 25.00 16.58
CA ARG A 234 24.00 23.79 17.40
C ARG A 234 23.81 22.58 16.50
N ALA A 235 23.13 22.75 15.37
CA ALA A 235 22.97 21.73 14.37
C ALA A 235 24.31 21.38 13.69
N ALA A 236 25.11 22.38 13.29
CA ALA A 236 26.45 22.13 12.76
C ALA A 236 27.36 21.40 13.76
N THR A 237 27.31 21.81 15.04
CA THR A 237 28.09 21.17 16.12
C THR A 237 27.64 19.72 16.38
N ALA A 238 26.33 19.47 16.35
CA ALA A 238 25.77 18.13 16.48
C ALA A 238 26.17 17.21 15.31
N VAL A 239 26.15 17.73 14.08
CA VAL A 239 26.60 17.00 12.88
C VAL A 239 28.09 16.66 12.96
N ASP A 240 28.93 17.59 13.42
CA ASP A 240 30.36 17.34 13.58
C ASP A 240 30.65 16.24 14.62
N LEU A 241 29.87 16.17 15.71
CA LEU A 241 29.98 15.07 16.69
C LEU A 241 29.62 13.71 16.09
N ILE A 242 28.59 13.65 15.24
CA ILE A 242 28.21 12.43 14.53
C ILE A 242 29.32 12.00 13.58
N ARG A 243 29.87 12.94 12.79
CA ARG A 243 30.96 12.64 11.83
C ARG A 243 32.22 12.12 12.50
N ARG A 244 32.53 12.54 13.73
CA ARG A 244 33.66 12.02 14.53
C ARG A 244 33.39 10.62 15.10
N THR A 245 32.13 10.19 15.13
CA THR A 245 31.74 8.87 15.62
C THR A 245 31.77 7.87 14.48
N HIS A 246 32.85 7.10 14.39
CA HIS A 246 33.06 6.17 13.28
C HIS A 246 32.61 4.72 13.57
N SER A 247 32.24 4.39 14.81
CA SER A 247 31.91 3.02 15.24
C SER A 247 30.60 2.95 16.02
N LEU A 248 29.91 1.81 15.89
CA LEU A 248 28.70 1.48 16.65
C LEU A 248 28.93 1.44 18.17
N ASP A 249 30.15 1.15 18.62
CA ASP A 249 30.46 1.16 20.06
C ASP A 249 30.50 2.58 20.65
N GLY A 250 30.62 3.61 19.80
CA GLY A 250 30.59 5.02 20.21
C GLY A 250 29.19 5.61 20.36
N LEU A 251 28.11 4.86 20.07
CA LEU A 251 26.76 5.39 20.04
C LEU A 251 26.27 5.92 21.41
N ASP A 252 26.69 5.29 22.52
CA ASP A 252 26.32 5.72 23.87
C ASP A 252 26.99 7.04 24.26
N GLU A 253 28.25 7.25 23.88
CA GLU A 253 28.95 8.52 24.07
C GLU A 253 28.35 9.62 23.18
N LEU A 254 28.07 9.29 21.91
CA LEU A 254 27.42 10.21 20.99
C LEU A 254 26.06 10.69 21.53
N ALA A 255 25.24 9.78 22.06
CA ALA A 255 23.94 10.15 22.64
C ALA A 255 24.10 11.08 23.86
N LYS A 256 25.01 10.77 24.79
CA LYS A 256 25.31 11.65 25.95
C LYS A 256 25.78 13.04 25.52
N ASN A 257 26.56 13.12 24.45
CA ASN A 257 27.04 14.40 23.94
C ASN A 257 25.93 15.18 23.23
N LEU A 258 25.05 14.50 22.48
CA LEU A 258 23.93 15.11 21.78
C LEU A 258 22.76 15.52 22.69
N GLU A 259 22.61 14.87 23.85
CA GLU A 259 21.56 15.20 24.83
C GLU A 259 21.62 16.66 25.30
N ARG A 260 22.83 17.23 25.34
CA ARG A 260 23.09 18.64 25.69
C ARG A 260 22.50 19.65 24.69
N PHE A 261 22.21 19.19 23.48
CA PHE A 261 21.68 19.99 22.37
C PHE A 261 20.19 19.74 22.10
N LYS A 262 19.55 18.83 22.88
CA LYS A 262 18.17 18.37 22.69
C LYS A 262 17.13 19.49 22.79
N SER A 263 17.39 20.55 23.54
CA SER A 263 16.42 21.63 23.76
C SER A 263 16.50 22.74 22.71
N GLY A 264 15.43 22.88 21.93
CA GLY A 264 15.14 24.09 21.15
C GLY A 264 15.41 24.02 19.64
N ASP A 265 16.03 22.94 19.15
CA ASP A 265 16.29 22.73 17.72
C ASP A 265 15.69 21.41 17.22
N LYS A 266 14.71 21.51 16.31
CA LYS A 266 13.99 20.36 15.74
C LYS A 266 14.89 19.42 14.93
N LYS A 267 15.96 19.95 14.34
CA LYS A 267 16.92 19.15 13.56
C LYS A 267 17.74 18.25 14.46
N VAL A 268 18.21 18.81 15.57
CA VAL A 268 18.95 18.05 16.59
C VAL A 268 18.03 17.03 17.26
N GLU A 269 16.78 17.39 17.53
CA GLU A 269 15.80 16.46 18.08
C GLU A 269 15.51 15.28 17.13
N ALA A 270 15.38 15.52 15.82
CA ALA A 270 15.22 14.46 14.82
C ALA A 270 16.46 13.55 14.71
N LEU A 271 17.67 14.12 14.73
CA LEU A 271 18.93 13.39 14.79
C LEU A 271 19.02 12.50 16.04
N PHE A 272 18.65 13.06 17.20
CA PHE A 272 18.67 12.33 18.47
C PHE A 272 17.67 11.18 18.46
N GLN A 273 16.44 11.40 17.98
CA GLN A 273 15.45 10.33 17.85
C GLN A 273 15.98 9.21 16.95
N ARG A 274 16.57 9.53 15.78
CA ARG A 274 17.14 8.51 14.89
C ARG A 274 18.32 7.76 15.53
N LEU A 275 19.17 8.47 16.26
CA LEU A 275 20.26 7.86 17.03
C LEU A 275 19.74 6.87 18.08
N GLU A 276 18.66 7.20 18.80
CA GLU A 276 18.07 6.28 19.78
C GLU A 276 17.53 5.00 19.12
N PHE A 277 16.90 5.11 17.94
CA PHE A 277 16.51 3.92 17.17
C PHE A 277 17.74 3.06 16.79
N LEU A 278 18.84 3.70 16.37
CA LEU A 278 20.07 2.99 16.02
C LEU A 278 20.73 2.34 17.26
N ARG A 279 20.71 3.01 18.42
CA ARG A 279 21.17 2.45 19.69
C ARG A 279 20.34 1.25 20.12
N GLN A 280 19.02 1.35 20.03
CA GLN A 280 18.12 0.25 20.35
C GLN A 280 18.37 -0.95 19.41
N ALA A 281 18.47 -0.71 18.10
CA ALA A 281 18.78 -1.75 17.13
C ALA A 281 20.13 -2.41 17.41
N TYR A 282 21.17 -1.64 17.76
CA TYR A 282 22.48 -2.19 18.12
C TYR A 282 22.44 -3.00 19.42
N GLY A 283 21.71 -2.54 20.43
CA GLY A 283 21.47 -3.27 21.67
C GLY A 283 20.80 -4.62 21.42
N GLU A 284 19.74 -4.63 20.63
CA GLU A 284 19.01 -5.85 20.26
C GLU A 284 19.88 -6.82 19.45
N TYR A 285 20.67 -6.31 18.50
CA TYR A 285 21.67 -7.09 17.77
C TYR A 285 22.65 -7.79 18.73
N ARG A 286 23.17 -7.07 19.74
CA ARG A 286 24.10 -7.62 20.74
C ARG A 286 23.45 -8.70 21.62
N THR A 287 22.13 -8.63 21.82
CA THR A 287 21.37 -9.66 22.57
C THR A 287 20.89 -10.84 21.70
N GLY A 288 21.15 -10.82 20.39
CA GLY A 288 20.75 -11.87 19.46
C GLY A 288 19.31 -11.75 18.93
N LEU A 289 18.61 -10.66 19.22
CA LEU A 289 17.25 -10.39 18.75
C LEU A 289 17.24 -9.76 17.36
N TYR A 290 17.75 -10.48 16.35
CA TYR A 290 18.02 -9.93 15.02
C TYR A 290 16.78 -9.43 14.27
N GLY A 291 15.63 -10.06 14.46
CA GLY A 291 14.36 -9.61 13.86
C GLY A 291 13.92 -8.24 14.39
N ASN A 292 14.02 -8.03 15.71
CA ASN A 292 13.71 -6.73 16.33
C ASN A 292 14.73 -5.68 15.90
N ALA A 293 16.03 -6.04 15.91
CA ALA A 293 17.09 -5.13 15.49
C ALA A 293 16.86 -4.64 14.05
N PHE A 294 16.44 -5.54 13.15
CA PHE A 294 16.10 -5.20 11.78
C PHE A 294 14.87 -4.29 11.70
N TYR A 295 13.82 -4.61 12.46
CA TYR A 295 12.64 -3.77 12.56
C TYR A 295 13.00 -2.34 13.00
N HIS A 296 13.83 -2.17 14.03
CA HIS A 296 14.25 -0.84 14.50
C HIS A 296 15.11 -0.07 13.48
N CYS A 297 15.94 -0.76 12.69
CA CYS A 297 16.67 -0.13 11.58
C CYS A 297 15.72 0.39 10.50
N VAL A 298 14.71 -0.41 10.13
CA VAL A 298 13.85 -0.17 8.98
C VAL A 298 12.63 0.68 9.31
N VAL A 299 12.07 0.65 10.53
CA VAL A 299 10.78 1.28 10.89
C VAL A 299 10.87 2.76 11.33
N ALA A 300 12.05 3.37 11.23
CA ALA A 300 12.33 4.77 11.60
C ALA A 300 11.15 5.75 11.34
N PRO A 301 10.82 6.64 12.30
CA PRO A 301 9.77 7.64 12.12
C PRO A 301 10.10 8.61 10.97
N HIS A 302 9.04 8.95 10.24
CA HIS A 302 9.01 9.80 9.05
C HIS A 302 9.41 11.25 9.34
N SER A 303 10.70 11.57 9.17
CA SER A 303 11.14 12.96 9.03
C SER A 303 12.24 13.04 7.99
N ALA A 304 11.86 12.78 6.73
CA ALA A 304 12.71 12.94 5.55
C ALA A 304 13.27 14.38 5.45
N GLY A 305 14.46 14.56 6.02
CA GLY A 305 15.33 15.74 5.93
C GLY A 305 16.77 15.29 5.63
N GLN A 306 17.59 16.19 5.08
CA GLN A 306 19.01 15.93 4.82
C GLN A 306 19.78 15.52 6.09
N GLU A 307 19.28 15.89 7.27
CA GLU A 307 19.91 15.59 8.55
C GLU A 307 20.01 14.07 8.83
N GLN A 308 19.08 13.25 8.33
CA GLN A 308 19.14 11.79 8.52
C GLN A 308 20.28 11.11 7.75
N SER A 309 20.89 11.80 6.77
CA SER A 309 21.99 11.27 5.96
C SER A 309 23.30 11.09 6.73
N GLU A 310 23.48 11.83 7.83
CA GLU A 310 24.76 11.83 8.58
C GLU A 310 24.93 10.56 9.42
N LEU A 311 23.84 9.91 9.82
CA LEU A 311 23.87 8.62 10.54
C LEU A 311 23.95 7.41 9.60
N LEU A 312 23.75 7.63 8.29
CA LEU A 312 23.74 6.56 7.29
C LEU A 312 24.99 5.67 7.34
N PRO A 313 26.23 6.18 7.50
CA PRO A 313 27.41 5.32 7.60
C PRO A 313 27.34 4.31 8.76
N LEU A 314 26.86 4.75 9.93
CA LEU A 314 26.70 3.87 11.10
C LEU A 314 25.54 2.88 10.90
N GLU A 315 24.45 3.32 10.27
CA GLU A 315 23.33 2.44 9.90
C GLU A 315 23.79 1.34 8.93
N GLN A 316 24.59 1.69 7.92
CA GLN A 316 25.16 0.72 6.97
C GLN A 316 26.09 -0.26 7.68
N GLN A 317 26.93 0.19 8.62
CA GLN A 317 27.77 -0.71 9.43
C GLN A 317 26.93 -1.72 10.23
N LEU A 318 25.82 -1.27 10.84
CA LEU A 318 24.94 -2.18 11.58
C LEU A 318 24.25 -3.16 10.64
N LEU A 319 23.69 -2.68 9.52
CA LEU A 319 23.00 -3.52 8.54
C LEU A 319 23.92 -4.60 7.97
N ILE A 320 25.17 -4.28 7.61
CA ILE A 320 26.13 -5.29 7.11
C ILE A 320 26.38 -6.40 8.15
N LYS A 321 26.42 -6.07 9.45
CA LYS A 321 26.59 -7.06 10.53
C LYS A 321 25.32 -7.86 10.79
N LEU A 322 24.17 -7.20 10.68
CA LEU A 322 22.86 -7.72 11.03
C LEU A 322 22.27 -8.63 9.94
N LEU A 323 22.37 -8.22 8.68
CA LEU A 323 21.69 -8.86 7.55
C LEU A 323 21.99 -10.37 7.39
N PRO A 324 23.25 -10.84 7.50
CA PRO A 324 23.54 -12.27 7.44
C PRO A 324 22.81 -13.07 8.54
N ARG A 325 22.73 -12.50 9.76
CA ARG A 325 22.06 -13.14 10.89
C ARG A 325 20.55 -13.11 10.76
N TYR A 326 20.00 -11.98 10.30
CA TYR A 326 18.57 -11.82 10.03
C TYR A 326 18.07 -12.78 8.95
N LEU A 327 18.82 -12.93 7.86
CA LEU A 327 18.51 -13.85 6.76
C LEU A 327 18.90 -15.31 7.06
N ASN A 328 19.44 -15.59 8.25
CA ASN A 328 19.94 -16.89 8.66
C ASN A 328 20.95 -17.51 7.67
N VAL A 329 21.84 -16.68 7.13
CA VAL A 329 22.89 -17.10 6.20
C VAL A 329 24.22 -17.12 6.94
N ASP A 330 25.02 -18.15 6.68
CA ASP A 330 26.37 -18.25 7.23
C ASP A 330 27.22 -17.06 6.74
N SER A 331 27.59 -16.19 7.69
CA SER A 331 28.42 -15.01 7.45
C SER A 331 29.81 -15.35 6.89
N SER A 332 30.26 -16.60 6.97
CA SER A 332 31.51 -17.06 6.35
C SER A 332 31.34 -17.48 4.87
N ARG A 333 30.11 -17.82 4.45
CA ARG A 333 29.77 -18.21 3.07
C ARG A 333 29.37 -17.03 2.19
N ILE A 334 28.91 -15.93 2.79
CA ILE A 334 28.80 -14.66 2.10
C ILE A 334 30.20 -14.06 2.14
N GLU A 335 30.82 -13.86 0.99
CA GLU A 335 32.03 -13.06 0.86
C GLU A 335 31.70 -11.61 1.28
N LEU A 336 31.57 -11.32 2.58
CA LEU A 336 31.19 -10.03 3.13
C LEU A 336 32.37 -9.05 3.07
N LYS A 337 32.76 -8.71 1.84
CA LYS A 337 33.49 -7.50 1.47
C LYS A 337 32.54 -6.42 0.93
N ALA A 338 31.24 -6.55 1.21
CA ALA A 338 30.23 -5.61 0.74
C ALA A 338 30.49 -4.20 1.30
N ALA A 339 30.51 -3.20 0.43
CA ALA A 339 30.75 -1.82 0.83
C ALA A 339 29.55 -1.20 1.57
N ASN A 340 28.36 -1.77 1.38
CA ASN A 340 27.09 -1.32 1.92
C ASN A 340 26.07 -2.48 2.00
N ALA A 341 24.92 -2.23 2.61
CA ALA A 341 23.82 -3.20 2.78
C ALA A 341 23.21 -3.65 1.44
N TRP A 342 23.22 -2.78 0.43
CA TRP A 342 22.73 -3.09 -0.91
C TRP A 342 23.57 -4.21 -1.57
N ASP A 343 24.89 -4.03 -1.59
CA ASP A 343 25.83 -5.01 -2.14
C ASP A 343 25.78 -6.33 -1.36
N CYS A 344 25.59 -6.25 -0.04
CA CYS A 344 25.41 -7.42 0.82
C CYS A 344 24.19 -8.26 0.38
N LEU A 345 23.05 -7.64 0.13
CA LEU A 345 21.82 -8.33 -0.25
C LEU A 345 21.88 -8.91 -1.65
N LEU A 346 22.46 -8.18 -2.61
CA LEU A 346 22.68 -8.72 -3.96
C LEU A 346 23.66 -9.90 -3.96
N ALA A 347 24.67 -9.88 -3.09
CA ALA A 347 25.56 -11.03 -2.91
C ALA A 347 24.80 -12.24 -2.35
N VAL A 348 23.86 -12.04 -1.41
CA VAL A 348 22.98 -13.11 -0.91
C VAL A 348 22.09 -13.65 -2.02
N VAL A 349 21.49 -12.79 -2.86
CA VAL A 349 20.69 -13.22 -4.02
C VAL A 349 21.53 -14.07 -4.98
N ALA A 350 22.73 -13.62 -5.32
CA ALA A 350 23.63 -14.35 -6.21
C ALA A 350 24.01 -15.73 -5.62
N GLN A 351 24.27 -15.80 -4.32
CA GLN A 351 24.58 -17.06 -3.65
C GLN A 351 23.37 -17.99 -3.59
N ALA A 352 22.21 -17.47 -3.23
CA ALA A 352 20.94 -18.20 -3.20
C ALA A 352 20.61 -18.81 -4.56
N ARG A 353 20.92 -18.09 -5.66
CA ARG A 353 20.79 -18.61 -7.02
C ARG A 353 21.73 -19.79 -7.29
N LYS A 354 23.00 -19.69 -6.87
CA LYS A 354 23.98 -20.79 -7.01
C LYS A 354 23.56 -22.04 -6.25
N THR A 355 22.99 -21.87 -5.06
CA THR A 355 22.52 -22.99 -4.21
C THR A 355 21.07 -23.40 -4.48
N GLN A 356 20.39 -22.74 -5.43
CA GLN A 356 18.98 -22.94 -5.75
C GLN A 356 18.03 -22.75 -4.54
N ASP A 357 18.42 -21.90 -3.59
CA ASP A 357 17.58 -21.50 -2.48
C ASP A 357 16.73 -20.29 -2.86
N TRP A 358 15.68 -20.55 -3.64
CA TRP A 358 14.85 -19.48 -4.21
C TRP A 358 14.04 -18.71 -3.15
N ARG A 359 13.78 -19.32 -1.98
CA ARG A 359 13.12 -18.64 -0.86
C ARG A 359 14.06 -17.63 -0.22
N LEU A 360 15.33 -17.98 -0.05
CA LEU A 360 16.35 -17.02 0.41
C LEU A 360 16.53 -15.88 -0.58
N ALA A 361 16.54 -16.16 -1.89
CA ALA A 361 16.63 -15.14 -2.92
C ALA A 361 15.45 -14.15 -2.85
N LEU A 362 14.22 -14.65 -2.72
CA LEU A 362 13.02 -13.82 -2.53
C LEU A 362 13.14 -12.96 -1.27
N HIS A 363 13.48 -13.57 -0.14
CA HIS A 363 13.56 -12.86 1.14
C HIS A 363 14.63 -11.76 1.13
N ALA A 364 15.77 -11.99 0.46
CA ALA A 364 16.82 -10.99 0.29
C ALA A 364 16.36 -9.80 -0.60
N LEU A 365 15.60 -10.06 -1.66
CA LEU A 365 15.04 -9.00 -2.54
C LEU A 365 13.96 -8.17 -1.83
N GLU A 366 13.08 -8.79 -1.06
CA GLU A 366 12.10 -8.09 -0.21
C GLU A 366 12.81 -7.21 0.84
N THR A 367 13.85 -7.77 1.46
CA THR A 367 14.71 -7.05 2.41
C THR A 367 15.40 -5.85 1.77
N LEU A 368 15.85 -6.00 0.51
CA LEU A 368 16.45 -4.92 -0.28
C LEU A 368 15.46 -3.79 -0.55
N GLN A 369 14.22 -4.14 -0.93
CA GLN A 369 13.14 -3.18 -1.14
C GLN A 369 12.86 -2.37 0.14
N LEU A 370 12.80 -3.05 1.29
CA LEU A 370 12.53 -2.44 2.59
C LEU A 370 13.62 -1.44 3.02
N ILE A 371 14.89 -1.75 2.77
CA ILE A 371 16.03 -0.90 3.18
C ILE A 371 16.27 0.25 2.19
N ALA A 372 16.25 -0.02 0.89
CA ALA A 372 16.77 0.90 -0.12
C ALA A 372 15.72 1.86 -0.71
N PHE A 373 14.45 1.44 -0.76
CA PHE A 373 13.43 2.12 -1.56
C PHE A 373 12.10 2.35 -0.85
N ARG A 374 12.06 2.25 0.49
CA ARG A 374 10.86 2.36 1.32
C ARG A 374 9.86 3.45 0.89
N ASP A 375 10.35 4.62 0.45
CA ASP A 375 9.55 5.77 -0.01
C ASP A 375 10.04 6.42 -1.32
N LYS A 376 10.89 5.73 -2.11
CA LYS A 376 11.48 6.26 -3.36
C LYS A 376 11.11 5.40 -4.55
N ALA A 377 11.28 5.94 -5.76
CA ALA A 377 11.11 5.18 -7.00
C ALA A 377 12.11 4.01 -7.02
N GLN A 378 11.61 2.80 -6.82
CA GLN A 378 12.37 1.56 -6.96
C GLN A 378 12.68 1.28 -8.44
N PRO A 379 13.83 0.65 -8.75
CA PRO A 379 14.13 0.28 -10.12
C PRO A 379 13.13 -0.78 -10.62
N PRO A 380 12.67 -0.70 -11.88
CA PRO A 380 11.67 -1.64 -12.41
C PRO A 380 12.06 -3.11 -12.29
N TRP A 381 13.35 -3.43 -12.44
CA TRP A 381 13.86 -4.80 -12.35
C TRP A 381 13.63 -5.42 -10.96
N LEU A 382 13.69 -4.64 -9.88
CA LEU A 382 13.54 -5.17 -8.51
C LEU A 382 12.12 -5.62 -8.24
N SER A 383 11.13 -4.84 -8.67
CA SER A 383 9.72 -5.23 -8.57
C SER A 383 9.40 -6.46 -9.41
N ALA A 384 9.96 -6.51 -10.62
CA ALA A 384 9.81 -7.65 -11.51
C ALA A 384 10.48 -8.91 -10.94
N ASP A 385 11.67 -8.77 -10.32
CA ASP A 385 12.35 -9.88 -9.64
C ASP A 385 11.55 -10.39 -8.44
N ILE A 386 11.05 -9.51 -7.55
CA ILE A 386 10.23 -9.93 -6.40
C ILE A 386 8.98 -10.68 -6.88
N ALA A 387 8.28 -10.15 -7.89
CA ALA A 387 7.11 -10.81 -8.48
C ALA A 387 7.47 -12.15 -9.14
N GLY A 388 8.59 -12.21 -9.86
CA GLY A 388 9.11 -13.43 -10.48
C GLY A 388 9.44 -14.52 -9.46
N TYR A 389 10.17 -14.16 -8.40
CA TYR A 389 10.55 -15.08 -7.32
C TYR A 389 9.35 -15.52 -6.46
N THR A 390 8.35 -14.65 -6.26
CA THR A 390 7.09 -15.01 -5.59
C THR A 390 6.36 -16.12 -6.36
N ASN A 391 6.21 -15.95 -7.68
CA ASN A 391 5.60 -16.96 -8.54
C ASN A 391 6.43 -18.25 -8.60
N LEU A 392 7.76 -18.15 -8.60
CA LEU A 392 8.67 -19.30 -8.54
C LEU A 392 8.48 -20.12 -7.26
N VAL A 393 8.46 -19.48 -6.09
CA VAL A 393 8.22 -20.17 -4.81
C VAL A 393 6.82 -20.79 -4.77
N ALA A 394 5.80 -20.09 -5.27
CA ALA A 394 4.44 -20.63 -5.41
C ALA A 394 4.40 -21.87 -6.31
N ALA A 395 5.10 -21.84 -7.45
CA ALA A 395 5.21 -22.98 -8.36
C ALA A 395 5.84 -24.20 -7.69
N MET A 396 6.90 -24.01 -6.91
CA MET A 396 7.55 -25.09 -6.16
C MET A 396 6.66 -25.68 -5.06
N ASN A 397 5.87 -24.84 -4.38
CA ASN A 397 4.90 -25.30 -3.39
C ASN A 397 3.81 -26.15 -4.06
N ALA A 398 3.26 -25.70 -5.20
CA ALA A 398 2.28 -26.44 -5.98
C ALA A 398 2.85 -27.76 -6.52
N GLU A 399 4.09 -27.74 -7.02
CA GLU A 399 4.81 -28.94 -7.48
C GLU A 399 5.00 -29.95 -6.35
N THR A 400 5.43 -29.49 -5.17
CA THR A 400 5.59 -30.34 -3.98
C THR A 400 4.24 -30.91 -3.52
N GLY A 401 3.16 -30.13 -3.66
CA GLY A 401 1.79 -30.55 -3.38
C GLY A 401 1.17 -31.48 -4.43
N GLY A 402 1.85 -31.75 -5.54
CA GLY A 402 1.38 -32.61 -6.63
C GLY A 402 0.42 -31.94 -7.62
N PHE A 403 0.26 -30.62 -7.55
CA PHE A 403 -0.61 -29.82 -8.43
C PHE A 403 0.17 -29.36 -9.68
N SER A 404 0.43 -30.28 -10.61
CA SER A 404 1.32 -30.01 -11.76
C SER A 404 0.85 -28.87 -12.68
N ASP A 405 -0.46 -28.71 -12.89
CA ASP A 405 -0.99 -27.65 -13.75
C ASP A 405 -0.84 -26.26 -13.13
N GLU A 406 -1.09 -26.17 -11.82
CA GLU A 406 -0.85 -24.94 -11.05
C GLU A 406 0.64 -24.61 -10.97
N ALA A 407 1.50 -25.62 -10.80
CA ALA A 407 2.95 -25.44 -10.82
C ALA A 407 3.44 -24.87 -12.16
N ILE A 408 3.00 -25.43 -13.29
CA ILE A 408 3.36 -24.94 -14.62
C ILE A 408 2.88 -23.49 -14.81
N ALA A 409 1.62 -23.19 -14.47
CA ALA A 409 1.07 -21.85 -14.62
C ALA A 409 1.86 -20.80 -13.81
N ASN A 410 2.26 -21.14 -12.57
CA ASN A 410 3.08 -20.24 -11.75
C ASN A 410 4.52 -20.12 -12.27
N TYR A 411 5.12 -21.17 -12.82
CA TYR A 411 6.41 -21.08 -13.50
C TYR A 411 6.37 -20.17 -14.73
N GLU A 412 5.30 -20.26 -15.54
CA GLU A 412 5.11 -19.38 -16.70
C GLU A 412 4.92 -17.92 -16.30
N LYS A 413 4.15 -17.66 -15.23
CA LYS A 413 4.06 -16.31 -14.63
C LYS A 413 5.41 -15.80 -14.16
N ALA A 414 6.24 -16.66 -13.55
CA ALA A 414 7.59 -16.28 -13.14
C ALA A 414 8.44 -15.85 -14.35
N LEU A 415 8.38 -16.58 -15.47
CA LEU A 415 9.10 -16.23 -16.71
C LEU A 415 8.57 -14.98 -17.44
N ALA A 416 7.30 -14.64 -17.25
CA ALA A 416 6.70 -13.44 -17.85
C ALA A 416 7.21 -12.13 -17.23
N ASN A 417 7.87 -12.19 -16.07
CA ASN A 417 8.44 -11.02 -15.42
C ASN A 417 9.79 -10.66 -16.05
N THR A 418 10.05 -9.36 -16.25
CA THR A 418 11.28 -8.84 -16.88
C THR A 418 12.38 -8.54 -15.85
N GLY A 419 12.48 -9.35 -14.80
CA GLY A 419 13.48 -9.19 -13.74
C GLY A 419 14.88 -9.61 -14.19
N GLU A 420 15.92 -9.00 -13.63
CA GLU A 420 17.32 -9.28 -14.01
C GLU A 420 17.87 -10.56 -13.35
N ASN A 421 17.27 -11.00 -12.24
CA ASN A 421 17.77 -12.10 -11.43
C ASN A 421 16.95 -13.39 -11.54
N ILE A 422 15.93 -13.43 -12.39
CA ILE A 422 15.06 -14.60 -12.56
C ILE A 422 15.84 -15.79 -13.15
N PRO A 423 15.75 -17.00 -12.58
CA PRO A 423 16.50 -18.17 -13.06
C PRO A 423 15.81 -18.84 -14.26
N VAL A 424 15.81 -18.15 -15.41
CA VAL A 424 15.08 -18.54 -16.63
C VAL A 424 15.36 -19.96 -17.09
N GLU A 425 16.64 -20.37 -17.15
CA GLU A 425 17.02 -21.71 -17.61
C GLU A 425 16.48 -22.81 -16.69
N TRP A 426 16.59 -22.61 -15.37
CA TRP A 426 16.12 -23.58 -14.37
C TRP A 426 14.60 -23.73 -14.43
N ILE A 427 13.87 -22.62 -14.51
CA ILE A 427 12.39 -22.63 -14.61
C ILE A 427 11.95 -23.34 -15.89
N SER A 428 12.58 -23.02 -17.02
CA SER A 428 12.26 -23.64 -18.32
C SER A 428 12.46 -25.15 -18.30
N GLN A 429 13.54 -25.63 -17.67
CA GLN A 429 13.79 -27.06 -17.49
C GLN A 429 12.74 -27.74 -16.61
N ARG A 430 12.28 -27.10 -15.52
CA ARG A 430 11.21 -27.65 -14.66
C ARG A 430 9.88 -27.75 -15.38
N ILE A 431 9.47 -26.72 -16.14
CA ILE A 431 8.25 -26.78 -16.97
C ILE A 431 8.30 -27.99 -17.92
N LYS A 432 9.44 -28.20 -18.61
CA LYS A 432 9.62 -29.33 -19.53
C LYS A 432 9.53 -30.68 -18.83
N ALA A 433 10.10 -30.80 -17.63
CA ALA A 433 10.03 -32.02 -16.82
C ALA A 433 8.58 -32.31 -16.38
N LEU A 434 7.86 -31.31 -15.89
CA LEU A 434 6.47 -31.45 -15.46
C LEU A 434 5.54 -31.83 -16.61
N ARG A 435 5.67 -31.18 -17.78
CA ARG A 435 4.90 -31.52 -18.98
C ARG A 435 5.16 -32.94 -19.46
N SER A 436 6.43 -33.38 -19.46
CA SER A 436 6.81 -34.75 -19.82
C SER A 436 6.28 -35.81 -18.84
N SER A 437 6.21 -35.48 -17.55
CA SER A 437 5.65 -36.39 -16.54
C SER A 437 4.14 -36.57 -16.68
N LYS A 438 3.44 -35.55 -17.20
CA LYS A 438 2.01 -35.60 -17.51
C LYS A 438 1.71 -36.50 -18.72
N THR A 439 2.61 -36.55 -19.71
CA THR A 439 2.50 -37.41 -20.90
C THR A 439 2.73 -38.90 -20.62
N VAL A 440 3.36 -39.28 -19.51
CA VAL A 440 3.57 -40.69 -19.12
C VAL A 440 2.35 -41.28 -18.39
N ARG A 441 1.42 -40.45 -17.90
CA ARG A 441 0.15 -40.89 -17.31
C ARG A 441 -0.97 -40.90 -18.36
N GLU A 442 -0.89 -41.80 -19.33
CA GLU A 442 -2.05 -42.17 -20.16
C GLU A 442 -2.91 -43.27 -19.47
N PRO A 443 -4.23 -43.28 -19.72
CA PRO A 443 -5.22 -44.07 -18.99
C PRO A 443 -5.22 -45.53 -19.45
N GLY A 444 -4.40 -46.37 -18.83
CA GLY A 444 -4.32 -47.75 -19.30
C GLY A 444 -3.51 -48.71 -18.44
N LYS A 445 -3.94 -48.92 -17.19
CA LYS A 445 -3.91 -50.24 -16.53
C LYS A 445 -4.62 -50.15 -15.19
N ARG A 446 -5.86 -50.66 -15.15
CA ARG A 446 -6.46 -51.18 -13.92
C ARG A 446 -5.46 -52.15 -13.31
N ARG A 447 -4.93 -51.84 -12.13
CA ARG A 447 -4.45 -52.89 -11.22
C ARG A 447 -5.71 -53.59 -10.70
N THR A 448 -6.13 -54.64 -11.40
CA THR A 448 -6.88 -55.72 -10.75
C THR A 448 -5.95 -56.42 -9.76
N ARG A 449 -6.54 -56.81 -8.63
CA ARG A 449 -5.91 -57.41 -7.44
C ARG A 449 -4.86 -58.45 -7.74
#